data_AF-A0A355S643-F1
#
_entry.id   AF-A0A355S643-F1
#
_cell.length_a   1.000
_cell.length_b   1.000
_cell.length_c   1.000
_cell.angle_alpha   90.00
_cell.angle_beta   90.00
_cell.angle_gamma   90.00
#
_symmetry.space_group_name_H-M   'P 1'
#
loop_
_entity.id
_entity.type
_entity.pdbx_description
1 polymer ?
#
loop_
_entity_poly.entity_id
_entity_poly.type
_entity_poly.pdbx_seq_one_letter_code
_entity_poly.pdbx_strand_id
1 'polypeptide(L)'
;MRCSILIFLLTSPFTILSGIASAESPSPAKGHEAFIEGLREGTEPGAKKTSSTRTLSPVVSRFKGWFIDVTERAKAGKVGEVEVVDGISLASKALASSGWQFVETEKGYLVRAAGGKYEGWVIARDDSAKTRPEGPNLTVTPALRLARKTTDNCHWKLILTDRGLVLEALSGKYKGWFWDFGGG
;
A
#
# COMPACT_ATOMS: atom_id res chain seq x y z
N MET A 1 -20.88 65.35 20.41
CA MET A 1 -20.24 64.21 21.09
C MET A 1 -21.06 62.96 20.84
N ARG A 2 -20.61 62.06 19.97
CA ARG A 2 -21.21 60.73 19.78
C ARG A 2 -20.06 59.74 19.59
N CYS A 3 -19.95 58.81 20.55
CA CYS A 3 -18.99 57.72 20.56
C CYS A 3 -19.24 56.76 19.40
N SER A 4 -18.24 56.52 18.56
CA SER A 4 -18.24 55.39 17.64
C SER A 4 -17.43 54.26 18.26
N ILE A 5 -18.12 53.17 18.60
CA ILE A 5 -17.57 51.92 19.11
C ILE A 5 -16.88 51.19 17.95
N LEU A 6 -15.58 50.92 18.08
CA LEU A 6 -14.82 50.07 17.16
C LEU A 6 -15.12 48.60 17.48
N ILE A 7 -15.74 47.87 16.55
CA ILE A 7 -15.90 46.42 16.66
C ILE A 7 -14.68 45.76 16.00
N PHE A 8 -13.78 45.21 16.83
CA PHE A 8 -12.71 44.33 16.37
C PHE A 8 -13.31 42.95 16.05
N LEU A 9 -13.44 42.62 14.75
CA LEU A 9 -13.71 41.26 14.29
C LEU A 9 -12.43 40.42 14.42
N LEU A 10 -12.32 39.69 15.52
CA LEU A 10 -11.34 38.61 15.69
C LEU A 10 -11.74 37.44 14.79
N THR A 11 -11.18 37.37 13.58
CA THR A 11 -11.27 36.18 12.73
C THR A 11 -10.32 35.11 13.29
N SER A 12 -10.86 34.17 14.07
CA SER A 12 -10.12 32.98 14.49
C SER A 12 -9.83 32.12 13.25
N PRO A 13 -8.58 31.73 12.96
CA PRO A 13 -8.31 30.74 11.93
C PRO A 13 -8.85 29.39 12.41
N PHE A 14 -9.91 28.91 11.77
CA PHE A 14 -10.31 27.50 11.84
C PHE A 14 -9.18 26.68 11.19
N THR A 15 -8.22 26.23 12.00
CA THR A 15 -7.35 25.13 11.62
C THR A 15 -8.20 23.86 11.61
N ILE A 16 -8.80 23.54 10.47
CA ILE A 16 -9.32 22.19 10.20
C ILE A 16 -8.07 21.30 10.08
N LEU A 17 -7.63 20.78 11.22
CA LEU A 17 -6.67 19.69 11.26
C LEU A 17 -7.38 18.49 10.63
N SER A 18 -7.29 18.36 9.31
CA SER A 18 -7.76 17.22 8.55
C SER A 18 -6.79 16.07 8.83
N GLY A 19 -6.81 15.58 10.07
CA GLY A 19 -6.08 14.39 10.46
C GLY A 19 -6.59 13.26 9.57
N ILE A 20 -5.70 12.72 8.74
CA ILE A 20 -6.00 11.54 7.96
C ILE A 20 -6.31 10.45 8.98
N ALA A 21 -7.58 10.08 9.12
CA ALA A 21 -8.00 9.10 10.10
C ALA A 21 -7.31 7.76 9.78
N SER A 22 -6.63 7.19 10.76
CA SER A 22 -6.18 5.79 10.71
C SER A 22 -7.42 4.93 10.89
N ALA A 23 -7.62 3.96 10.00
CA ALA A 23 -8.64 2.94 10.23
C ALA A 23 -8.11 1.93 11.25
N GLU A 24 -9.01 1.29 12.01
CA GLU A 24 -8.65 0.22 12.94
C GLU A 24 -8.15 -0.99 12.15
N SER A 25 -7.03 -1.60 12.57
CA SER A 25 -6.48 -2.78 11.91
C SER A 25 -7.50 -3.92 11.95
N PRO A 26 -7.73 -4.62 10.83
CA PRO A 26 -8.67 -5.74 10.81
C PRO A 26 -8.16 -6.86 11.71
N SER A 27 -9.10 -7.57 12.36
CA SER A 27 -8.80 -8.75 13.16
C SER A 27 -8.20 -9.87 12.29
N PRO A 28 -7.05 -10.43 12.66
CA PRO A 28 -6.50 -11.59 11.96
C PRO A 28 -7.44 -12.79 12.02
N ALA A 29 -7.53 -13.54 10.92
CA ALA A 29 -8.29 -14.79 10.86
C ALA A 29 -7.56 -15.93 11.57
N LYS A 30 -8.31 -17.00 11.88
CA LYS A 30 -7.74 -18.26 12.33
C LYS A 30 -6.77 -18.78 11.27
N GLY A 31 -5.52 -19.03 11.65
CA GLY A 31 -4.45 -19.46 10.73
C GLY A 31 -3.50 -18.35 10.29
N HIS A 32 -3.67 -17.11 10.77
CA HIS A 32 -2.74 -16.01 10.47
C HIS A 32 -1.27 -16.35 10.73
N GLU A 33 -0.95 -16.90 11.90
CA GLU A 33 0.43 -17.28 12.25
C GLU A 33 0.99 -18.35 11.31
N ALA A 34 0.19 -19.37 10.98
CA ALA A 34 0.59 -20.41 10.05
C ALA A 34 0.81 -19.87 8.63
N PHE A 35 0.00 -18.89 8.21
CA PHE A 35 0.21 -18.17 6.96
C PHE A 35 1.53 -17.41 6.94
N ILE A 36 1.82 -16.64 8.01
CA ILE A 36 3.08 -15.89 8.13
C ILE A 36 4.28 -16.84 8.09
N GLU A 37 4.21 -17.95 8.82
CA GLU A 37 5.28 -18.95 8.80
C GLU A 37 5.41 -19.61 7.42
N GLY A 38 4.30 -19.87 6.74
CA GLY A 38 4.28 -20.41 5.38
C GLY A 38 4.91 -19.51 4.32
N LEU A 39 5.13 -18.21 4.60
CA LEU A 39 5.88 -17.30 3.73
C LEU A 39 7.40 -17.39 3.92
N ARG A 40 7.90 -18.15 4.90
CA ARG A 40 9.32 -18.21 5.26
C ARG A 40 10.08 -19.34 4.57
N GLU A 41 9.99 -19.38 3.24
CA GLU A 41 10.45 -20.51 2.43
C GLU A 41 11.94 -20.44 2.05
N GLY A 42 12.49 -19.22 1.90
CA GLY A 42 13.84 -18.98 1.42
C GLY A 42 14.63 -17.96 2.27
N THR A 43 15.90 -17.80 1.92
CA THR A 43 16.82 -16.81 2.52
C THR A 43 17.58 -16.07 1.42
N GLU A 44 17.85 -14.79 1.64
CA GLU A 44 18.68 -13.97 0.75
C GLU A 44 19.41 -12.88 1.56
N PRO A 45 20.52 -12.32 1.06
CA PRO A 45 21.21 -11.23 1.73
C PRO A 45 20.32 -10.01 1.94
N GLY A 46 20.23 -9.54 3.19
CA GLY A 46 19.44 -8.34 3.55
C GLY A 46 17.96 -8.62 3.87
N ALA A 47 17.50 -9.87 3.76
CA ALA A 47 16.17 -10.30 4.20
C ALA A 47 16.28 -11.29 5.37
N LYS A 48 15.28 -11.31 6.24
CA LYS A 48 15.13 -12.39 7.24
C LYS A 48 14.73 -13.69 6.54
N LYS A 49 13.68 -13.60 5.73
CA LYS A 49 13.05 -14.71 5.01
C LYS A 49 12.37 -14.21 3.75
N THR A 50 12.23 -15.09 2.77
CA THR A 50 11.52 -14.81 1.52
C THR A 50 10.51 -15.91 1.20
N SER A 51 9.38 -15.54 0.61
CA SER A 51 8.42 -16.51 0.11
C SER A 51 8.84 -17.05 -1.26
N SER A 52 8.21 -18.14 -1.71
CA SER A 52 8.15 -18.42 -3.15
C SER A 52 7.27 -17.38 -3.86
N THR A 53 7.30 -17.38 -5.19
CA THR A 53 6.43 -16.50 -5.99
C THR A 53 4.96 -16.84 -5.76
N ARG A 54 4.17 -15.80 -5.47
CA ARG A 54 2.72 -15.85 -5.29
C ARG A 54 2.06 -14.95 -6.33
N THR A 55 0.77 -15.14 -6.58
CA THR A 55 -0.05 -14.15 -7.30
C THR A 55 -1.03 -13.53 -6.32
N LEU A 56 -1.42 -12.28 -6.56
CA LEU A 56 -2.38 -11.55 -5.73
C LEU A 56 -3.59 -11.18 -6.58
N SER A 57 -4.78 -11.28 -5.99
CA SER A 57 -6.04 -10.92 -6.66
C SER A 57 -6.78 -9.84 -5.83
N PRO A 58 -7.51 -8.89 -6.44
CA PRO A 58 -8.33 -7.94 -5.68
C PRO A 58 -9.49 -8.62 -4.94
N VAL A 59 -9.91 -8.09 -3.78
CA VAL A 59 -11.15 -8.52 -3.10
C VAL A 59 -12.40 -8.10 -3.88
N VAL A 60 -12.31 -7.02 -4.65
CA VAL A 60 -13.46 -6.41 -5.34
C VAL A 60 -14.10 -7.40 -6.32
N SER A 61 -15.39 -7.70 -6.10
CA SER A 61 -16.13 -8.76 -6.81
C SER A 61 -16.08 -8.68 -8.33
N ARG A 62 -16.13 -7.47 -8.90
CA ARG A 62 -16.08 -7.25 -10.37
C ARG A 62 -14.75 -7.66 -11.00
N PHE A 63 -13.70 -7.83 -10.20
CA PHE A 63 -12.36 -8.23 -10.61
C PHE A 63 -11.96 -9.59 -10.01
N LYS A 64 -12.94 -10.38 -9.55
CA LYS A 64 -12.67 -11.74 -9.08
C LYS A 64 -12.00 -12.55 -10.20
N GLY A 65 -10.88 -13.20 -9.86
CA GLY A 65 -10.06 -13.95 -10.81
C GLY A 65 -9.11 -13.11 -11.66
N TRP A 66 -9.02 -11.80 -11.41
CA TRP A 66 -7.99 -10.92 -11.99
C TRP A 66 -6.81 -10.83 -11.03
N PHE A 67 -5.65 -10.50 -11.59
CA PHE A 67 -4.38 -10.49 -10.90
C PHE A 67 -3.84 -9.06 -10.79
N ILE A 68 -3.17 -8.76 -9.69
CA ILE A 68 -2.37 -7.55 -9.54
C ILE A 68 -1.13 -7.72 -10.41
N ASP A 69 -0.94 -6.79 -11.34
CA ASP A 69 0.07 -6.87 -12.38
C ASP A 69 0.81 -5.54 -12.55
N VAL A 70 1.93 -5.56 -13.25
CA VAL A 70 2.71 -4.35 -13.56
C VAL A 70 2.70 -4.08 -15.05
N THR A 71 2.14 -2.96 -15.47
CA THR A 71 2.13 -2.61 -16.89
C THR A 71 3.52 -2.24 -17.39
N GLU A 72 3.94 -2.80 -18.53
CA GLU A 72 5.23 -2.49 -19.15
C GLU A 72 5.33 -1.03 -19.62
N ARG A 73 4.18 -0.38 -19.86
CA ARG A 73 4.04 1.02 -20.28
C ARG A 73 4.02 2.00 -19.10
N ALA A 74 4.37 1.55 -17.90
CA ALA A 74 4.39 2.39 -16.72
C ALA A 74 5.29 3.60 -16.93
N LYS A 75 4.82 4.77 -16.48
CA LYS A 75 5.58 6.01 -16.56
C LYS A 75 6.65 6.00 -15.48
N ALA A 76 7.91 6.13 -15.89
CA ALA A 76 9.03 6.29 -14.98
C ALA A 76 9.07 7.71 -14.39
N GLY A 77 9.48 7.77 -13.14
CA GLY A 77 9.66 8.99 -12.35
C GLY A 77 10.73 8.79 -11.28
N LYS A 78 10.87 9.78 -10.40
CA LYS A 78 11.79 9.74 -9.28
C LYS A 78 11.15 10.34 -8.02
N VAL A 79 11.48 9.75 -6.87
CA VAL A 79 11.23 10.32 -5.54
C VAL A 79 12.57 10.43 -4.85
N GLY A 80 13.09 11.65 -4.72
CA GLY A 80 14.49 11.88 -4.37
C GLY A 80 15.42 11.18 -5.38
N GLU A 81 16.28 10.30 -4.88
CA GLU A 81 17.21 9.50 -5.71
C GLU A 81 16.65 8.14 -6.13
N VAL A 82 15.44 7.80 -5.70
CA VAL A 82 14.83 6.49 -5.97
C VAL A 82 14.02 6.56 -7.25
N GLU A 83 14.35 5.71 -8.21
CA GLU A 83 13.56 5.50 -9.42
C GLU A 83 12.24 4.81 -9.06
N VAL A 84 11.14 5.36 -9.56
CA VAL A 84 9.80 4.84 -9.32
C VAL A 84 9.01 4.73 -10.62
N VAL A 85 8.03 3.83 -10.66
CA VAL A 85 7.08 3.73 -11.77
C VAL A 85 5.66 3.64 -11.24
N ASP A 86 4.76 4.44 -11.83
CA ASP A 86 3.32 4.34 -11.59
C ASP A 86 2.77 3.27 -12.55
N GLY A 87 2.92 2.01 -12.16
CA GLY A 87 2.71 0.85 -13.05
C GLY A 87 1.84 -0.27 -12.52
N ILE A 88 1.36 -0.17 -11.27
CA ILE A 88 0.51 -1.21 -10.68
C ILE A 88 -0.87 -1.16 -11.37
N SER A 89 -1.31 -2.30 -11.86
CA SER A 89 -2.49 -2.46 -12.72
C SER A 89 -3.17 -3.80 -12.44
N LEU A 90 -4.26 -4.09 -13.16
CA LEU A 90 -4.96 -5.37 -13.08
C LEU A 90 -4.86 -6.10 -14.41
N ALA A 91 -4.56 -7.40 -14.36
CA ALA A 91 -4.56 -8.29 -15.52
C ALA A 91 -5.66 -9.35 -15.37
N SER A 92 -6.39 -9.62 -16.45
CA SER A 92 -7.42 -10.67 -16.47
C SER A 92 -6.84 -12.09 -16.59
N LYS A 93 -5.52 -12.22 -16.76
CA LYS A 93 -4.77 -13.47 -16.80
C LYS A 93 -3.46 -13.28 -16.05
N ALA A 94 -2.99 -14.33 -15.38
CA ALA A 94 -1.69 -14.30 -14.74
C ALA A 94 -0.59 -14.23 -15.81
N LEU A 95 0.26 -13.21 -15.70
CA LEU A 95 1.47 -13.04 -16.50
C LEU A 95 2.69 -13.17 -15.60
N ALA A 96 3.89 -13.22 -16.18
CA ALA A 96 5.14 -13.23 -15.41
C ALA A 96 5.27 -12.01 -14.48
N SER A 97 4.76 -10.85 -14.92
CA SER A 97 4.71 -9.60 -14.14
C SER A 97 3.66 -9.59 -13.02
N SER A 98 2.79 -10.62 -12.96
CA SER A 98 1.77 -10.77 -11.92
C SER A 98 2.28 -11.55 -10.70
N GLY A 99 3.54 -12.00 -10.75
CA GLY A 99 4.22 -12.68 -9.65
C GLY A 99 4.76 -11.71 -8.60
N TRP A 100 4.52 -12.02 -7.34
CA TRP A 100 4.95 -11.25 -6.18
C TRP A 100 5.67 -12.14 -5.17
N GLN A 101 6.66 -11.59 -4.51
CA GLN A 101 7.41 -12.23 -3.44
C GLN A 101 7.33 -11.39 -2.17
N PHE A 102 7.07 -12.03 -1.05
CA PHE A 102 7.08 -11.40 0.26
C PHE A 102 8.47 -11.53 0.86
N VAL A 103 9.07 -10.39 1.21
CA VAL A 103 10.42 -10.33 1.78
C VAL A 103 10.31 -9.79 3.20
N GLU A 104 10.58 -10.63 4.20
CA GLU A 104 10.53 -10.26 5.61
C GLU A 104 11.79 -9.45 5.99
N THR A 105 11.59 -8.32 6.66
CA THR A 105 12.67 -7.42 7.12
C THR A 105 12.46 -7.07 8.60
N GLU A 106 13.41 -6.35 9.19
CA GLU A 106 13.24 -5.77 10.54
C GLU A 106 12.09 -4.76 10.64
N LYS A 107 11.72 -4.12 9.52
CA LYS A 107 10.69 -3.07 9.47
C LYS A 107 9.32 -3.57 9.01
N GLY A 108 9.14 -4.89 8.83
CA GLY A 108 7.95 -5.50 8.23
C GLY A 108 8.26 -6.17 6.89
N TYR A 109 7.24 -6.37 6.06
CA TYR A 109 7.36 -7.06 4.78
C TYR A 109 7.49 -6.08 3.62
N LEU A 110 8.33 -6.41 2.64
CA LEU A 110 8.29 -5.84 1.31
C LEU A 110 7.46 -6.75 0.40
N VAL A 111 6.78 -6.16 -0.57
CA VAL A 111 6.11 -6.89 -1.66
C VAL A 111 6.87 -6.60 -2.94
N ARG A 112 7.64 -7.59 -3.38
CA ARG A 112 8.61 -7.47 -4.48
C ARG A 112 8.06 -8.12 -5.74
N ALA A 113 8.17 -7.46 -6.88
CA ALA A 113 7.86 -8.06 -8.17
C ALA A 113 8.82 -9.23 -8.43
N ALA A 114 8.26 -10.40 -8.72
CA ALA A 114 8.99 -11.65 -8.90
C ALA A 114 9.22 -12.00 -10.38
N GLY A 115 8.89 -11.10 -11.30
CA GLY A 115 9.10 -11.30 -12.73
C GLY A 115 8.74 -10.08 -13.58
N GLY A 116 8.97 -10.22 -14.88
CA GLY A 116 8.74 -9.16 -15.87
C GLY A 116 9.78 -8.05 -15.83
N LYS A 117 9.53 -6.96 -16.57
CA LYS A 117 10.45 -5.83 -16.72
C LYS A 117 10.91 -5.18 -15.40
N TYR A 118 10.07 -5.25 -14.37
CA TYR A 118 10.31 -4.62 -13.08
C TYR A 118 10.62 -5.63 -11.97
N GLU A 119 11.09 -6.83 -12.33
CA GLU A 119 11.56 -7.83 -11.37
C GLU A 119 12.54 -7.21 -10.35
N GLY A 120 12.32 -7.53 -9.07
CA GLY A 120 13.10 -6.99 -7.95
C GLY A 120 12.62 -5.65 -7.40
N TRP A 121 11.73 -4.95 -8.10
CA TRP A 121 11.16 -3.68 -7.61
C TRP A 121 10.09 -3.94 -6.55
N VAL A 122 9.92 -3.01 -5.62
CA VAL A 122 9.03 -3.19 -4.46
C VAL A 122 7.84 -2.23 -4.51
N ILE A 123 6.68 -2.69 -4.05
CA ILE A 123 5.50 -1.84 -3.92
C ILE A 123 5.77 -0.79 -2.83
N ALA A 124 5.60 0.47 -3.21
CA ALA A 124 5.78 1.63 -2.38
C ALA A 124 4.54 2.53 -2.37
N ARG A 125 4.39 3.29 -1.30
CA ARG A 125 3.36 4.31 -1.16
C ARG A 125 3.87 5.68 -1.59
N ASP A 126 3.04 6.40 -2.33
CA ASP A 126 3.22 7.79 -2.72
C ASP A 126 2.55 8.74 -1.73
N ASP A 127 3.31 9.26 -0.77
CA ASP A 127 2.79 10.23 0.20
C ASP A 127 2.33 11.56 -0.45
N SER A 128 2.73 11.85 -1.69
CA SER A 128 2.25 13.04 -2.41
C SER A 128 0.85 12.88 -3.00
N ALA A 129 0.33 11.64 -3.07
CA ALA A 129 -0.98 11.37 -3.65
C ALA A 129 -2.09 12.10 -2.89
N LYS A 130 -3.11 12.54 -3.62
CA LYS A 130 -4.28 13.20 -3.02
C LYS A 130 -5.32 12.16 -2.63
N THR A 131 -5.86 12.31 -1.44
CA THR A 131 -7.01 11.51 -1.00
C THR A 131 -8.29 12.02 -1.64
N ARG A 132 -9.27 11.13 -1.76
CA ARG A 132 -10.63 11.47 -2.18
C ARG A 132 -11.64 10.57 -1.47
N PRO A 133 -12.84 11.07 -1.15
CA PRO A 133 -13.92 10.23 -0.64
C PRO A 133 -14.44 9.29 -1.74
N GLU A 134 -14.90 8.11 -1.32
CA GLU A 134 -15.60 7.09 -2.11
C GLU A 134 -16.88 6.67 -1.36
N GLY A 135 -17.91 7.51 -1.46
CA GLY A 135 -19.11 7.36 -0.63
C GLY A 135 -18.93 7.93 0.79
N PRO A 136 -19.87 7.65 1.72
CA PRO A 136 -19.95 8.36 2.99
C PRO A 136 -18.87 7.97 4.00
N ASN A 137 -18.34 6.74 3.91
CA ASN A 137 -17.52 6.14 4.98
C ASN A 137 -16.14 5.67 4.51
N LEU A 138 -15.77 5.91 3.25
CA LEU A 138 -14.52 5.43 2.67
C LEU A 138 -13.75 6.60 2.08
N THR A 139 -12.48 6.70 2.42
CA THR A 139 -11.52 7.59 1.77
C THR A 139 -10.44 6.74 1.12
N VAL A 140 -10.14 7.03 -0.14
CA VAL A 140 -9.14 6.30 -0.92
C VAL A 140 -8.08 7.24 -1.46
N THR A 141 -6.96 6.67 -1.87
CA THR A 141 -5.88 7.39 -2.55
C THR A 141 -5.24 6.46 -3.58
N PRO A 142 -4.94 6.91 -4.81
CA PRO A 142 -4.18 6.14 -5.78
C PRO A 142 -2.68 6.25 -5.47
N ALA A 143 -2.28 5.80 -4.27
CA ALA A 143 -0.93 6.03 -3.75
C ALA A 143 0.04 4.87 -4.01
N LEU A 144 -0.29 3.88 -4.84
CA LEU A 144 0.57 2.72 -5.03
C LEU A 144 1.42 2.86 -6.29
N ARG A 145 2.70 2.57 -6.15
CA ARG A 145 3.71 2.56 -7.22
C ARG A 145 4.76 1.49 -6.95
N LEU A 146 5.66 1.28 -7.90
CA LEU A 146 6.87 0.50 -7.67
C LEU A 146 8.07 1.40 -7.46
N ALA A 147 8.96 0.98 -6.58
CA ALA A 147 10.24 1.62 -6.33
C ALA A 147 11.38 0.63 -6.60
N ARG A 148 12.42 1.11 -7.29
CA ARG A 148 13.62 0.31 -7.60
C ARG A 148 14.47 0.03 -6.37
N LYS A 149 14.35 0.86 -5.34
CA LYS A 149 15.05 0.71 -4.06
C LYS A 149 14.06 0.81 -2.91
N THR A 150 14.33 0.07 -1.85
CA THR A 150 13.55 0.10 -0.63
C THR A 150 13.66 1.46 0.06
N THR A 151 12.51 1.99 0.45
CA THR A 151 12.37 3.19 1.30
C THR A 151 11.48 2.83 2.48
N ASP A 152 11.31 3.74 3.45
CA ASP A 152 10.39 3.49 4.55
C ASP A 152 8.96 3.24 4.06
N ASN A 153 8.55 3.85 2.95
CA ASN A 153 7.23 3.71 2.34
C ASN A 153 7.01 2.38 1.59
N CYS A 154 7.97 1.45 1.64
CA CYS A 154 7.85 0.12 1.01
C CYS A 154 7.45 -0.98 1.99
N HIS A 155 7.43 -0.71 3.30
CA HIS A 155 7.21 -1.75 4.31
C HIS A 155 5.73 -1.87 4.70
N TRP A 156 5.28 -3.11 4.87
CA TRP A 156 3.90 -3.48 5.13
C TRP A 156 3.82 -4.46 6.30
N LYS A 157 2.76 -4.38 7.08
CA LYS A 157 2.34 -5.49 7.94
C LYS A 157 1.32 -6.31 7.18
N LEU A 158 1.57 -7.61 7.09
CA LEU A 158 0.67 -8.56 6.46
C LEU A 158 -0.36 -9.02 7.48
N ILE A 159 -1.64 -9.01 7.13
CA ILE A 159 -2.73 -9.48 7.98
C ILE A 159 -3.60 -10.40 7.14
N LEU A 160 -3.62 -11.68 7.47
CA LEU A 160 -4.56 -12.61 6.85
C LEU A 160 -5.91 -12.45 7.56
N THR A 161 -6.95 -12.10 6.80
CA THR A 161 -8.34 -11.95 7.27
C THR A 161 -9.21 -13.06 6.68
N ASP A 162 -10.47 -13.12 7.11
CA ASP A 162 -11.48 -14.03 6.55
C ASP A 162 -11.81 -13.73 5.07
N ARG A 163 -11.49 -12.52 4.60
CA ARG A 163 -11.70 -12.06 3.23
C ARG A 163 -10.46 -12.12 2.35
N GLY A 164 -9.30 -12.46 2.93
CA GLY A 164 -8.02 -12.54 2.23
C GLY A 164 -6.92 -11.71 2.91
N LEU A 165 -5.85 -11.45 2.17
CA LEU A 165 -4.66 -10.76 2.68
C LEU A 165 -4.84 -9.24 2.66
N VAL A 166 -4.56 -8.59 3.78
CA VAL A 166 -4.52 -7.14 3.92
C VAL A 166 -3.10 -6.70 4.22
N LEU A 167 -2.66 -5.63 3.55
CA LEU A 167 -1.38 -4.97 3.76
C LEU A 167 -1.64 -3.65 4.49
N GLU A 168 -1.18 -3.56 5.73
CA GLU A 168 -1.21 -2.34 6.52
C GLU A 168 0.09 -1.55 6.32
N ALA A 169 -0.03 -0.27 5.98
CA ALA A 169 1.10 0.64 5.85
C ALA A 169 1.72 0.94 7.22
N LEU A 170 3.03 0.73 7.35
CA LEU A 170 3.74 0.88 8.63
C LEU A 170 4.33 2.29 8.87
N SER A 171 4.29 3.16 7.87
CA SER A 171 5.05 4.41 7.81
C SER A 171 4.44 5.43 6.85
N GLY A 172 4.97 6.66 6.89
CA GLY A 172 4.60 7.74 5.98
C GLY A 172 3.26 8.38 6.31
N LYS A 173 2.76 9.18 5.37
CA LYS A 173 1.47 9.90 5.47
C LYS A 173 0.29 8.95 5.68
N TYR A 174 0.40 7.74 5.14
CA TYR A 174 -0.66 6.73 5.13
C TYR A 174 -0.44 5.62 6.16
N LYS A 175 0.36 5.83 7.20
CA LYS A 175 0.51 4.84 8.27
C LYS A 175 -0.86 4.42 8.82
N GLY A 176 -1.09 3.11 8.97
CA GLY A 176 -2.37 2.54 9.40
C GLY A 176 -3.44 2.49 8.31
N TRP A 177 -3.09 2.80 7.05
CA TRP A 177 -3.97 2.57 5.90
C TRP A 177 -3.75 1.18 5.32
N PHE A 178 -4.79 0.68 4.67
CA PHE A 178 -4.85 -0.71 4.21
C PHE A 178 -4.93 -0.79 2.70
N TRP A 179 -4.36 -1.86 2.17
CA TRP A 179 -4.65 -2.35 0.83
C TRP A 179 -4.99 -3.84 0.90
N ASP A 180 -6.12 -4.23 0.34
CA ASP A 180 -6.72 -5.55 0.49
C ASP A 180 -6.72 -6.39 -0.80
N PHE A 181 -6.41 -7.67 -0.65
CA PHE A 181 -6.41 -8.70 -1.68
C PHE A 181 -7.34 -9.85 -1.30
N GLY A 182 -8.08 -10.37 -2.29
CA GLY A 182 -8.99 -11.48 -2.13
C GLY A 182 -8.29 -12.82 -2.38
N GLY A 183 -8.63 -13.82 -1.57
CA GLY A 183 -8.18 -15.21 -1.73
C GLY A 183 -6.75 -15.47 -1.25
N GLY A 184 -6.62 -16.46 -0.37
CA GLY A 184 -5.36 -17.14 -0.01
C GLY A 184 -5.48 -18.62 -0.36
#